data_AF-A0A7S2A6A8-F1
#
_entry.id   AF-A0A7S2A6A8-F1
#
_cell.length_a   1.000
_cell.length_b   1.000
_cell.length_c   1.000
_cell.angle_alpha   90.00
_cell.angle_beta   90.00
_cell.angle_gamma   90.00
#
_symmetry.space_group_name_H-M   'P 1'
#
loop_
_entity.id
_entity.type
_entity.pdbx_description
1 polymer ?
#
loop_
_entity_poly.entity_id
_entity_poly.type
_entity_poly.pdbx_seq_one_letter_code
_entity_poly.pdbx_strand_id
1 'polypeptide(L)'
;GGRTLGDVAFVVAESSDEALMPTMQIPLKVLPPRSTGSVWCVLAASPQRLDGIAVMTCELRYTVLAVDAATGAPLSFSGAYGNPGLGRTYVEELQDLEVRYTDFQL
;
A
#
# COMPACT_ATOMS: atom_id res chain seq x y z
N GLY A 1 22.10 -8.32 -10.94
CA GLY A 1 21.24 -7.37 -10.20
C GLY A 1 20.02 -8.12 -9.70
N GLY A 2 19.62 -7.85 -8.47
CA GLY A 2 18.35 -8.32 -7.91
C GLY A 2 17.20 -7.35 -8.22
N ARG A 3 15.97 -7.75 -7.87
CA ARG A 3 14.79 -6.88 -7.88
C ARG A 3 14.29 -6.74 -6.46
N THR A 4 13.79 -5.58 -6.09
CA THR A 4 13.15 -5.33 -4.78
C THR A 4 11.86 -4.54 -5.03
N LEU A 5 10.92 -4.56 -4.08
CA LEU A 5 9.82 -3.60 -4.11
C LEU A 5 10.25 -2.33 -3.40
N GLY A 6 9.84 -1.18 -3.92
CA GLY A 6 10.03 0.13 -3.32
C GLY A 6 8.72 0.89 -3.26
N ASP A 7 8.66 1.89 -2.38
CA ASP A 7 7.47 2.72 -2.16
C ASP A 7 6.18 1.90 -2.02
N VAL A 8 6.27 0.81 -1.25
CA VAL A 8 5.13 -0.09 -1.02
C VAL A 8 4.15 0.63 -0.12
N ALA A 9 2.91 0.79 -0.56
CA ALA A 9 1.87 1.51 0.15
C ALA A 9 0.56 0.72 0.11
N PHE A 10 -0.10 0.65 1.26
CA PHE A 10 -1.49 0.18 1.36
C PHE A 10 -2.41 1.38 1.27
N VAL A 11 -3.29 1.37 0.27
CA VAL A 11 -4.22 2.45 -0.03
C VAL A 11 -5.63 1.93 0.16
N VAL A 12 -6.42 2.70 0.89
CA VAL A 12 -7.83 2.41 1.12
C VAL A 12 -8.63 3.59 0.57
N ALA A 13 -9.67 3.30 -0.20
CA ALA A 13 -10.60 4.32 -0.68
C ALA A 13 -11.53 4.77 0.44
N GLU A 14 -11.93 6.05 0.42
CA GLU A 14 -12.93 6.59 1.34
C GLU A 14 -14.26 5.84 1.23
N SER A 15 -14.97 5.69 2.36
CA SER A 15 -16.32 5.12 2.36
C SER A 15 -17.34 6.10 1.76
N SER A 16 -18.37 5.61 1.08
CA SER A 16 -19.37 6.43 0.41
C SER A 16 -20.18 7.36 1.34
N ASP A 17 -20.24 7.05 2.63
CA ASP A 17 -20.94 7.79 3.67
C ASP A 17 -20.02 8.75 4.46
N GLU A 18 -18.74 8.87 4.05
CA GLU A 18 -17.65 9.58 4.73
C GLU A 18 -17.48 9.18 6.21
N ALA A 19 -17.98 8.01 6.61
CA ALA A 19 -17.84 7.50 7.96
C ALA A 19 -16.40 7.03 8.24
N LEU A 20 -15.67 6.62 7.19
CA LEU A 20 -14.27 6.21 7.25
C LEU A 20 -13.47 6.96 6.18
N MET A 21 -12.58 7.84 6.65
CA MET A 21 -11.77 8.69 5.77
C MET A 21 -10.27 8.39 5.98
N PRO A 22 -9.52 8.04 4.92
CA PRO A 22 -8.07 7.91 5.00
C PRO A 22 -7.41 9.25 5.37
N THR A 23 -6.61 9.26 6.43
CA THR A 23 -5.91 10.46 6.91
C THR A 23 -4.41 10.41 6.71
N MET A 24 -3.81 9.22 6.73
CA MET A 24 -2.36 9.06 6.60
C MET A 24 -2.02 7.70 6.00
N GLN A 25 -1.00 7.68 5.15
CA GLN A 25 -0.37 6.45 4.66
C GLN A 25 1.04 6.36 5.22
N ILE A 26 1.42 5.20 5.73
CA ILE A 26 2.75 4.89 6.22
C ILE A 26 3.34 3.83 5.29
N PRO A 27 4.02 4.25 4.21
CA PRO A 27 4.58 3.33 3.23
C PRO A 27 5.89 2.71 3.72
N LEU A 28 6.24 1.59 3.11
CA LEU A 28 7.53 0.94 3.26
C LEU A 28 8.42 1.32 2.08
N LYS A 29 9.52 2.03 2.38
CA LYS A 29 10.42 2.56 1.36
C LYS A 29 11.03 1.48 0.46
N VAL A 30 11.44 0.36 1.05
CA VAL A 30 12.03 -0.79 0.33
C VAL A 30 11.64 -2.08 1.04
N LEU A 31 11.16 -3.07 0.29
CA LEU A 31 10.92 -4.44 0.74
C LEU A 31 11.83 -5.42 -0.02
N PRO A 32 12.90 -5.94 0.62
CA PRO A 32 13.82 -6.89 0.00
C PRO A 32 13.17 -8.22 -0.39
N PRO A 33 13.75 -8.97 -1.35
CA PRO A 33 13.29 -10.30 -1.69
C PRO A 33 13.26 -11.24 -0.49
N ARG A 34 12.19 -12.01 -0.36
CA ARG A 34 12.00 -13.01 0.71
C ARG A 34 12.00 -12.39 2.12
N SER A 35 11.73 -11.09 2.22
CA SER A 35 11.46 -10.41 3.48
C SER A 35 9.97 -10.13 3.63
N THR A 36 9.55 -9.91 4.87
CA THR A 36 8.22 -9.44 5.22
C THR A 36 8.34 -8.03 5.79
N GLY A 37 7.38 -7.17 5.45
CA GLY A 37 7.29 -5.83 5.98
C GLY A 37 5.83 -5.44 6.21
N SER A 38 5.64 -4.28 6.83
CA SER A 38 4.31 -3.76 7.16
C SER A 38 4.15 -2.36 6.59
N VAL A 39 2.94 -2.08 6.15
CA VAL A 39 2.48 -0.78 5.66
C VAL A 39 1.15 -0.49 6.34
N TRP A 40 0.82 0.79 6.53
CA TRP A 40 -0.37 1.17 7.26
C TRP A 40 -1.14 2.27 6.53
N CYS A 41 -2.46 2.19 6.59
CA CYS A 41 -3.37 3.29 6.26
C CYS A 41 -4.13 3.65 7.54
N VAL A 42 -3.98 4.88 8.02
CA VAL A 42 -4.70 5.41 9.18
C VAL A 42 -6.00 6.01 8.67
N LEU A 43 -7.11 5.62 9.30
CA LEU A 43 -8.44 6.11 9.01
C LEU A 43 -8.96 6.96 10.18
N ALA A 44 -9.56 8.10 9.88
CA ALA A 44 -10.49 8.75 10.80
C ALA A 44 -11.85 8.06 10.68
N ALA A 45 -12.44 7.73 11.83
CA ALA A 45 -13.74 7.07 11.90
C ALA A 45 -14.78 7.96 12.59
N SER A 46 -15.97 7.99 12.03
CA SER A 46 -17.18 8.59 12.60
C SER A 46 -18.24 7.51 12.76
N PRO A 47 -18.17 6.65 13.80
CA PRO A 47 -19.01 5.45 13.91
C PRO A 47 -20.52 5.73 13.88
N GLN A 48 -20.95 6.88 14.40
CA GLN A 48 -22.34 7.35 14.37
C GLN A 48 -22.90 7.57 12.95
N ARG A 49 -22.04 7.62 11.92
CA ARG A 49 -22.44 7.74 10.51
C ARG A 49 -22.52 6.40 9.79
N LEU A 50 -21.98 5.32 10.37
CA LEU A 50 -22.00 3.98 9.77
C LEU A 50 -23.43 3.42 9.81
N ASP A 51 -24.03 3.21 8.64
CA ASP A 51 -25.30 2.48 8.51
C ASP A 51 -25.04 0.97 8.49
N GLY A 52 -24.62 0.43 9.64
CA GLY A 52 -24.32 -1.00 9.80
C GLY A 52 -22.90 -1.39 9.40
N ILE A 53 -22.58 -1.34 8.10
CA ILE A 53 -21.29 -1.73 7.51
C ILE A 53 -20.82 -0.68 6.51
N ALA A 54 -19.54 -0.30 6.59
CA ALA A 54 -18.83 0.33 5.48
C ALA A 54 -17.92 -0.69 4.80
N VAL A 55 -17.93 -0.68 3.46
CA VAL A 55 -17.04 -1.48 2.61
C VAL A 55 -16.07 -0.55 1.92
N MET A 56 -14.78 -0.79 2.09
CA MET A 56 -13.72 0.06 1.55
C MET A 56 -12.85 -0.71 0.56
N THR A 57 -12.72 -0.18 -0.65
CA THR A 57 -11.82 -0.73 -1.66
C THR A 57 -10.37 -0.58 -1.22
N CYS A 58 -9.61 -1.66 -1.35
CA CYS A 58 -8.24 -1.74 -0.91
C CYS A 58 -7.30 -2.02 -2.08
N GLU A 59 -6.16 -1.32 -2.12
CA GLU A 59 -5.12 -1.50 -3.13
C GLU A 59 -3.74 -1.58 -2.48
N LEU A 60 -2.87 -2.41 -3.05
CA LEU A 60 -1.43 -2.36 -2.80
C LEU A 60 -0.76 -1.63 -3.97
N ARG A 61 -0.01 -0.57 -3.67
CA ARG A 61 0.81 0.14 -4.66
C ARG A 61 2.27 -0.10 -4.38
N TYR A 62 3.07 -0.37 -5.41
CA TYR A 62 4.51 -0.57 -5.26
C TYR A 62 5.26 -0.28 -6.55
N THR A 63 6.54 0.06 -6.43
CA THR A 63 7.45 0.25 -7.56
C THR A 63 8.47 -0.87 -7.59
N VAL A 64 8.71 -1.49 -8.75
CA VAL A 64 9.78 -2.50 -8.86
C VAL A 64 11.12 -1.80 -9.08
N LEU A 65 12.05 -1.97 -8.15
CA LEU A 65 13.38 -1.36 -8.18
C LEU A 65 14.47 -2.39 -8.51
N ALA A 66 15.50 -1.95 -9.23
CA ALA A 66 16.71 -2.74 -9.43
C ALA A 66 17.71 -2.47 -8.30
N VAL A 67 18.28 -3.55 -7.76
CA VAL A 67 19.28 -3.48 -6.68
C VAL A 67 20.54 -4.26 -7.05
N ASP A 68 21.66 -3.82 -6.50
CA ASP A 68 22.89 -4.59 -6.53
C ASP A 68 22.67 -5.91 -5.75
N ALA A 69 23.15 -7.02 -6.32
CA ALA A 69 22.86 -8.34 -5.77
C ALA A 69 23.70 -8.66 -4.51
N ALA A 70 24.85 -8.00 -4.33
CA ALA A 70 25.75 -8.23 -3.20
C ALA A 70 25.40 -7.34 -2.00
N THR A 71 24.99 -6.10 -2.26
CA THR A 71 24.77 -5.07 -1.22
C THR A 71 23.31 -4.74 -0.98
N GLY A 72 22.41 -5.10 -1.91
CA GLY A 72 21.00 -4.69 -1.86
C GLY A 72 20.77 -3.19 -2.12
N ALA A 73 21.83 -2.43 -2.44
CA ALA A 73 21.74 -1.01 -2.69
C ALA A 73 20.97 -0.74 -4.00
N PRO A 74 20.12 0.31 -4.06
CA PRO A 74 19.46 0.70 -5.30
C PRO A 74 20.49 1.03 -6.39
N LEU A 75 20.33 0.44 -7.57
CA LEU A 75 21.12 0.81 -8.74
C LEU A 75 20.52 2.10 -9.31
N SER A 76 21.32 3.18 -9.38
CA SER A 76 20.87 4.48 -9.89
C SER A 76 20.16 4.36 -11.24
N PHE A 77 18.99 4.99 -11.37
CA PHE A 77 18.07 4.90 -12.51
C PHE A 77 18.54 5.64 -13.78
N SER A 78 19.84 5.64 -14.11
CA SER A 78 20.33 6.25 -15.35
C SER A 78 20.04 5.42 -16.60
N GLY A 79 19.28 4.33 -16.48
CA GLY A 79 19.07 3.36 -17.57
C GLY A 79 17.72 2.66 -17.52
N ALA A 80 16.63 3.41 -17.72
CA ALA A 80 15.34 2.83 -18.15
C ALA A 80 15.37 2.31 -19.60
N TYR A 81 16.53 2.30 -20.26
CA TYR A 81 16.72 1.76 -21.59
C TYR A 81 17.03 0.26 -21.50
N GLY A 82 15.99 -0.57 -21.64
CA GLY A 82 16.14 -1.98 -22.02
C GLY A 82 15.57 -3.04 -21.06
N ASN A 83 15.07 -2.68 -19.87
CA ASN A 83 14.43 -3.65 -18.95
C ASN A 83 12.97 -3.25 -18.68
N PRO A 84 11.99 -3.88 -19.35
CA PRO A 84 10.58 -3.56 -19.13
C PRO A 84 10.17 -3.85 -17.67
N GLY A 85 9.59 -2.84 -17.01
CA GLY A 85 8.98 -2.93 -15.69
C GLY A 85 9.78 -2.36 -14.50
N LEU A 86 11.04 -1.95 -14.68
CA LEU A 86 11.81 -1.27 -13.63
C LEU A 86 11.44 0.21 -13.52
N GLY A 87 11.32 0.72 -12.28
CA GLY A 87 10.94 2.11 -12.00
C GLY A 87 9.47 2.43 -12.29
N ARG A 88 8.66 1.42 -12.67
CA ARG A 88 7.22 1.55 -12.86
C ARG A 88 6.49 1.25 -11.56
N THR A 89 5.47 2.05 -11.27
CA THR A 89 4.49 1.78 -10.21
C THR A 89 3.43 0.81 -10.71
N TYR A 90 3.14 -0.19 -9.89
CA TYR A 90 2.12 -1.20 -10.06
C TYR A 90 1.05 -1.01 -8.99
N VAL A 91 -0.17 -1.42 -9.33
CA VAL A 91 -1.32 -1.45 -8.43
C VAL A 91 -1.88 -2.86 -8.46
N GLU A 92 -2.10 -3.42 -7.28
CA GLU A 92 -2.73 -4.72 -7.09
C GLU A 92 -3.99 -4.51 -6.24
N GLU A 93 -5.13 -4.93 -6.77
CA GLU A 93 -6.40 -4.89 -6.05
C GLU A 93 -6.38 -5.95 -4.94
N LEU A 94 -6.71 -5.52 -3.73
CA LEU A 94 -6.82 -6.39 -2.56
C LEU A 94 -8.30 -6.65 -2.27
N GLN A 95 -8.56 -7.61 -1.37
CA GLN A 95 -9.91 -7.80 -0.86
C GLN A 95 -10.40 -6.54 -0.14
N ASP A 96 -11.66 -6.18 -0.36
CA ASP A 96 -12.30 -5.07 0.33
C ASP A 96 -12.29 -5.25 1.86
N LEU A 97 -12.16 -4.14 2.56
CA LEU A 97 -12.24 -4.10 4.02
C LEU A 97 -13.68 -3.79 4.44
N GLU A 98 -14.28 -4.71 5.19
CA GLU A 98 -15.58 -4.48 5.86
C GLU A 98 -15.35 -3.99 7.29
N VAL A 99 -15.94 -2.85 7.63
CA VAL A 99 -15.91 -2.30 9.00
C VAL A 99 -17.35 -2.14 9.49
N ARG A 100 -17.64 -2.73 10.65
CA ARG A 100 -18.95 -2.67 11.29
C ARG A 100 -18.98 -1.58 12.35
N TYR A 101 -20.15 -0.97 12.57
CA TYR A 101 -20.31 -0.05 13.70
C TYR A 101 -20.00 -0.71 15.06
N THR A 102 -20.22 -2.03 15.18
CA THR A 102 -19.94 -2.81 16.38
C THR A 102 -18.45 -2.92 16.69
N ASP A 103 -17.57 -2.71 15.71
CA ASP A 103 -16.12 -2.79 15.92
C ASP A 103 -15.60 -1.63 16.79
N PHE A 104 -16.43 -0.60 17.03
CA PHE A 104 -16.13 0.56 17.88
C PHE A 104 -16.76 0.48 19.28
N GLN A 105 -17.51 -0.57 19.59
CA GLN A 105 -18.08 -0.77 20.92
C GLN A 105 -17.05 -1.47 21.82
N LEU A 106 -16.60 -0.78 22.87
CA LEU A 106 -15.71 -1.31 23.91
C LEU A 106 -16.50 -1.87 25.09
#